data_AF-A0AA38MNT3-F1
#
_entry.id   AF-A0AA38MNT3-F1
#
_cell.length_a   1.000
_cell.length_b   1.000
_cell.length_c   1.000
_cell.angle_alpha   90.00
_cell.angle_beta   90.00
_cell.angle_gamma   90.00
#
_symmetry.space_group_name_H-M   'P 1'
#
loop_
_entity.id
_entity.type
_entity.pdbx_description
1 polymer ?
#
loop_
_entity_poly.entity_id
_entity_poly.type
_entity_poly.pdbx_seq_one_letter_code
_entity_poly.pdbx_strand_id
1 'polypeptide(L)'
;MALKTTFLLCAFLALASADLANEAKEAIEALKGVVQDRILAAHSDLDIGLTTFLTNSENVASNAARAILELQETIDAQLQEIKDLALEADISISPCTNVREQALNKLPGRLIEELGKYVSDAKGQASSATISGFYLVDILINKVQSLDFQLHQCQGDLLCIAPLLTEVENHKVQLVQNVDTEFEAVEYALLTLKLNVQSYSDSRITTYIRDGFDIVRTIRNCANNLIV
;
A
#
# COMPACT_ATOMS: atom_id res chain seq x y z
N MET A 1 52.63 -39.20 37.34
CA MET A 1 52.35 -37.75 37.34
C MET A 1 51.53 -37.26 36.13
N ALA A 2 51.40 -38.03 35.04
CA ALA A 2 50.61 -37.64 33.85
C ALA A 2 49.07 -37.67 34.01
N LEU A 3 48.53 -38.41 34.99
CA LEU A 3 47.08 -38.53 35.17
C LEU A 3 46.42 -37.24 35.70
N LYS A 4 47.12 -36.44 36.52
CA LYS A 4 46.60 -35.20 37.12
C LYS A 4 46.51 -34.04 36.13
N THR A 5 47.47 -33.92 35.22
CA THR A 5 47.46 -32.90 34.16
C THR A 5 46.37 -33.15 33.12
N THR A 6 46.08 -34.41 32.80
CA THR A 6 45.03 -34.79 31.85
C THR A 6 43.63 -34.50 32.41
N PHE A 7 43.40 -34.74 33.70
CA PHE A 7 42.12 -34.47 34.37
C PHE A 7 41.82 -32.96 34.48
N LEU A 8 42.84 -32.15 34.74
CA LEU A 8 42.70 -30.68 34.80
C LEU A 8 42.42 -30.08 33.43
N LEU A 9 43.04 -30.60 32.36
CA LEU A 9 42.80 -30.14 30.99
C LEU A 9 41.38 -30.46 30.52
N CYS A 10 40.86 -31.66 30.82
CA CYS A 10 39.49 -32.05 30.51
C CYS A 10 38.45 -31.24 31.30
N ALA A 11 38.72 -30.92 32.57
CA ALA A 11 37.84 -30.07 33.37
C ALA A 11 37.80 -28.62 32.83
N PHE A 12 38.94 -28.06 32.43
CA PHE A 12 39.01 -26.73 31.79
C PHE A 12 38.32 -26.69 30.42
N LEU A 13 38.50 -27.72 29.59
CA LEU A 13 37.81 -27.85 28.30
C LEU A 13 36.29 -28.00 28.48
N ALA A 14 35.85 -28.77 29.48
CA ALA A 14 34.43 -28.94 29.79
C ALA A 14 33.77 -27.66 30.34
N LEU A 15 34.48 -26.89 31.17
CA LEU A 15 34.03 -25.58 31.65
C LEU A 15 33.95 -24.56 30.50
N ALA A 16 34.99 -24.47 29.68
CA ALA A 16 35.00 -23.58 28.51
C ALA A 16 33.92 -23.94 27.48
N SER A 17 33.61 -25.23 27.29
CA SER A 17 32.51 -25.65 26.41
C SER A 17 31.12 -25.33 26.97
N ALA A 18 30.94 -25.39 28.30
CA ALA A 18 29.68 -25.05 28.94
C ALA A 18 29.40 -23.54 28.90
N ASP A 19 30.44 -22.72 29.13
CA ASP A 19 30.33 -21.26 29.04
C ASP A 19 30.01 -20.81 27.61
N LEU A 20 30.70 -21.35 26.59
CA LEU A 20 30.43 -21.00 25.20
C LEU A 20 29.04 -21.47 24.74
N ALA A 21 28.58 -22.63 25.20
CA ALA A 21 27.23 -23.11 24.90
C ALA A 21 26.13 -22.24 25.55
N ASN A 22 26.38 -21.69 26.73
CA ASN A 22 25.47 -20.74 27.38
C ASN A 22 25.48 -19.40 26.65
N GLU A 23 26.66 -18.88 26.31
CA GLU A 23 26.80 -17.65 25.53
C GLU A 23 26.05 -17.75 24.18
N ALA A 24 26.15 -18.89 23.50
CA ALA A 24 25.43 -19.11 22.25
C ALA A 24 23.91 -19.16 22.41
N LYS A 25 23.39 -19.74 23.50
CA LYS A 25 21.95 -19.72 23.79
C LYS A 25 21.46 -18.31 24.09
N GLU A 26 22.21 -17.56 24.89
CA GLU A 26 21.89 -16.16 25.20
C GLU A 26 21.91 -15.30 23.93
N ALA A 27 22.89 -15.50 23.04
CA ALA A 27 22.97 -14.79 21.77
C ALA A 27 21.79 -15.10 20.84
N ILE A 28 21.35 -16.36 20.77
CA ILE A 28 20.18 -16.76 19.97
C ILE A 28 18.88 -16.20 20.54
N GLU A 29 18.68 -16.25 21.86
CA GLU A 29 17.49 -15.64 22.48
C GLU A 29 17.49 -14.10 22.31
N ALA A 30 18.65 -13.45 22.39
CA ALA A 30 18.78 -12.03 22.10
C ALA A 30 18.46 -11.72 20.63
N LEU A 31 18.96 -12.52 19.68
CA LEU A 31 18.64 -12.41 18.26
C LEU A 31 17.13 -12.56 18.02
N LYS A 32 16.52 -13.58 18.63
CA LYS A 32 15.10 -13.85 18.56
C LYS A 32 14.27 -12.69 19.07
N GLY A 33 14.61 -12.14 20.24
CA GLY A 33 13.94 -10.96 20.79
C GLY A 33 13.99 -9.78 19.83
N VAL A 34 15.19 -9.43 19.33
CA VAL A 34 15.38 -8.31 18.40
C VAL A 34 14.59 -8.49 17.10
N VAL A 35 14.64 -9.68 16.50
CA VAL A 35 13.91 -9.96 15.24
C VAL A 35 12.40 -9.96 15.48
N GLN A 36 11.91 -10.56 16.57
CA GLN A 36 10.48 -10.55 16.91
C GLN A 36 9.95 -9.14 17.16
N ASP A 37 10.66 -8.35 17.94
CA ASP A 37 10.28 -6.96 18.21
C ASP A 37 10.22 -6.15 16.90
N ARG A 38 11.17 -6.38 15.99
CA ARG A 38 11.16 -5.70 14.70
C ARG A 38 10.04 -6.17 13.77
N ILE A 39 9.75 -7.47 13.72
CA ILE A 39 8.60 -8.03 12.99
C ILE A 39 7.29 -7.40 13.51
N LEU A 40 7.11 -7.32 14.83
CA LEU A 40 5.92 -6.72 15.44
C LEU A 40 5.79 -5.23 15.09
N ALA A 41 6.90 -4.49 15.11
CA ALA A 41 6.91 -3.09 14.69
C ALA A 41 6.53 -2.95 13.21
N ALA A 42 7.15 -3.75 12.32
CA ALA A 42 6.81 -3.76 10.91
C ALA A 42 5.34 -4.12 10.67
N HIS A 43 4.77 -5.06 11.44
CA HIS A 43 3.36 -5.40 11.34
C HIS A 43 2.46 -4.22 11.68
N SER A 44 2.76 -3.52 12.77
CA SER A 44 2.04 -2.31 13.17
C SER A 44 2.12 -1.24 12.09
N ASP A 45 3.32 -1.00 11.55
CA ASP A 45 3.54 0.04 10.54
C ASP A 45 2.82 -0.29 9.22
N LEU A 46 2.83 -1.57 8.81
CA LEU A 46 2.09 -2.07 7.65
C LEU A 46 0.56 -1.89 7.79
N ASP A 47 0.01 -2.16 8.97
CA ASP A 47 -1.42 -1.99 9.26
C ASP A 47 -1.83 -0.51 9.26
N ILE A 48 -1.00 0.35 9.85
CA ILE A 48 -1.18 1.81 9.82
C ILE A 48 -1.12 2.32 8.37
N GLY A 49 -0.14 1.85 7.59
CA GLY A 49 0.03 2.19 6.18
C GLY A 49 -1.21 1.82 5.35
N LEU A 50 -1.70 0.59 5.52
CA LEU A 50 -2.91 0.11 4.85
C LEU A 50 -4.13 0.95 5.25
N THR A 51 -4.37 1.13 6.55
CA THR A 51 -5.51 1.92 7.05
C THR A 51 -5.49 3.36 6.52
N THR A 52 -4.31 3.98 6.50
CA THR A 52 -4.10 5.32 5.94
C THR A 52 -4.42 5.35 4.45
N PHE A 53 -3.95 4.37 3.68
CA PHE A 53 -4.25 4.26 2.25
C PHE A 53 -5.76 4.10 2.02
N LEU A 54 -6.43 3.17 2.72
CA LEU A 54 -7.85 2.90 2.58
C LEU A 54 -8.67 4.16 2.83
N THR A 55 -8.42 4.84 3.95
CA THR A 55 -9.09 6.09 4.34
C THR A 55 -8.84 7.19 3.31
N ASN A 56 -7.60 7.35 2.85
CA ASN A 56 -7.26 8.37 1.86
C ASN A 56 -7.97 8.11 0.53
N SER A 57 -7.96 6.87 0.05
CA SER A 57 -8.59 6.50 -1.22
C SER A 57 -10.11 6.75 -1.23
N GLU A 58 -10.78 6.52 -0.10
CA GLU A 58 -12.20 6.84 0.08
C GLU A 58 -12.46 8.34 0.05
N ASN A 59 -11.65 9.11 0.79
CA ASN A 59 -11.77 10.56 0.84
C ASN A 59 -11.54 11.18 -0.55
N VAL A 60 -10.55 10.70 -1.29
CA VAL A 60 -10.28 11.15 -2.66
C VAL A 60 -11.47 10.85 -3.57
N ALA A 61 -12.00 9.62 -3.54
CA ALA A 61 -13.16 9.24 -4.34
C ALA A 61 -14.39 10.11 -4.03
N SER A 62 -14.69 10.29 -2.74
CA SER A 62 -15.83 11.06 -2.27
C SER A 62 -15.72 12.54 -2.64
N ASN A 63 -14.54 13.14 -2.44
CA ASN A 63 -14.29 14.53 -2.80
C ASN A 63 -14.42 14.77 -4.31
N ALA A 64 -13.93 13.84 -5.13
CA ALA A 64 -14.03 13.95 -6.58
C ALA A 64 -15.46 13.75 -7.08
N ALA A 65 -16.21 12.80 -6.51
CA ALA A 65 -17.62 12.63 -6.81
C ALA A 65 -18.42 13.89 -6.47
N ARG A 66 -18.17 14.50 -5.30
CA ARG A 66 -18.76 15.78 -4.93
C ARG A 66 -18.40 16.89 -5.92
N ALA A 67 -17.13 17.01 -6.30
CA ALA A 67 -16.70 18.02 -7.28
C ALA A 67 -17.40 17.84 -8.64
N ILE A 68 -17.57 16.60 -9.11
CA ILE A 68 -18.31 16.32 -10.34
C ILE A 68 -19.78 16.75 -10.23
N LEU A 69 -20.43 16.51 -9.08
CA LEU A 69 -21.82 16.91 -8.85
C LEU A 69 -21.98 18.43 -8.74
N GLU A 70 -21.07 19.13 -8.07
CA GLU A 70 -21.06 20.60 -8.01
C GLU A 70 -20.87 21.23 -9.41
N LEU A 71 -19.99 20.65 -10.22
CA LEU A 71 -19.79 21.08 -11.61
C LEU A 71 -21.01 20.76 -12.48
N GLN A 72 -21.78 19.72 -12.15
CA GLN A 72 -23.02 19.39 -12.84
C GLN A 72 -24.05 20.49 -12.67
N GLU A 73 -24.24 21.02 -11.47
CA GLU A 73 -25.15 22.14 -11.24
C GLU A 73 -24.80 23.36 -12.11
N THR A 74 -23.51 23.64 -12.29
CA THR A 74 -23.03 24.72 -13.15
C THR A 74 -23.35 24.48 -14.63
N ILE A 75 -23.13 23.26 -15.11
CA ILE A 75 -23.40 22.89 -16.51
C ILE A 75 -24.91 22.87 -16.77
N ASP A 76 -25.71 22.34 -15.85
CA ASP A 76 -27.18 22.29 -15.94
C ASP A 76 -27.75 23.71 -15.99
N ALA A 77 -27.22 24.64 -15.19
CA ALA A 77 -27.59 26.06 -15.26
C ALA A 77 -27.31 26.68 -16.64
N GLN A 78 -26.12 26.44 -17.21
CA GLN A 78 -25.79 26.95 -18.56
C GLN A 78 -26.66 26.33 -19.66
N LEU A 79 -27.04 25.07 -19.53
CA LEU A 79 -27.97 24.43 -20.46
C LEU A 79 -29.36 25.06 -20.33
N GLN A 80 -29.81 25.34 -19.11
CA GLN A 80 -31.10 25.98 -18.87
C GLN A 80 -31.14 27.39 -19.46
N GLU A 81 -30.08 28.19 -19.29
CA GLU A 81 -29.99 29.52 -19.92
C GLU A 81 -30.16 29.46 -21.45
N ILE A 82 -29.59 28.45 -22.12
CA ILE A 82 -29.75 28.28 -23.57
C ILE A 82 -31.21 27.93 -23.93
N LYS A 83 -31.86 27.09 -23.11
CA LYS A 83 -33.26 26.71 -23.30
C LYS A 83 -34.19 27.90 -23.09
N ASP A 84 -33.93 28.73 -22.09
CA ASP A 84 -34.72 29.91 -21.76
C ASP A 84 -34.61 30.94 -22.89
N LEU A 85 -33.40 31.21 -23.41
CA LEU A 85 -33.21 32.09 -24.58
C LEU A 85 -33.94 31.60 -25.82
N ALA A 86 -33.94 30.28 -26.07
CA ALA A 86 -34.68 29.70 -27.18
C ALA A 86 -36.20 29.83 -27.01
N LEU A 87 -36.70 29.66 -25.78
CA LEU A 87 -38.11 29.83 -25.44
C LEU A 87 -38.55 31.31 -25.60
N GLU A 88 -37.72 32.26 -25.17
CA GLU A 88 -37.96 33.70 -25.36
C GLU A 88 -38.04 34.08 -26.85
N ALA A 89 -37.30 33.37 -27.71
CA ALA A 89 -37.34 33.54 -29.15
C ALA A 89 -38.46 32.74 -29.86
N ASP A 90 -39.29 31.99 -29.12
CA ASP A 90 -40.32 31.08 -29.64
C ASP A 90 -39.76 30.00 -30.61
N ILE A 91 -38.54 29.52 -30.35
CA ILE A 91 -37.82 28.59 -31.22
C ILE A 91 -37.54 27.26 -30.50
N SER A 92 -37.89 26.16 -31.16
CA SER A 92 -37.57 24.83 -30.65
C SER A 92 -36.11 24.46 -30.92
N ILE A 93 -35.35 24.20 -29.85
CA ILE A 93 -33.98 23.69 -29.91
C ILE A 93 -33.88 22.17 -29.66
N SER A 94 -34.99 21.43 -29.68
CA SER A 94 -35.00 19.97 -29.53
C SER A 94 -34.03 19.24 -30.46
N PRO A 95 -33.82 19.64 -31.74
CA PRO A 95 -32.80 19.04 -32.60
C PRO A 95 -31.36 19.20 -32.06
N CYS A 96 -31.11 20.24 -31.30
CA CYS A 96 -29.81 20.51 -30.67
C CYS A 96 -29.62 19.71 -29.38
N THR A 97 -30.67 19.55 -28.58
CA THR A 97 -30.61 18.99 -27.21
C THR A 97 -30.85 17.48 -27.13
N ASN A 98 -31.72 16.88 -27.95
CA ASN A 98 -32.24 15.51 -27.78
C ASN A 98 -31.21 14.45 -27.32
N VAL A 99 -30.15 14.21 -28.11
CA VAL A 99 -29.13 13.19 -27.78
C VAL A 99 -28.08 13.74 -26.81
N ARG A 100 -27.79 15.03 -26.90
CA ARG A 100 -26.68 15.68 -26.19
C ARG A 100 -26.98 15.87 -24.71
N GLU A 101 -28.20 16.27 -24.38
CA GLU A 101 -28.65 16.39 -23.00
C GLU A 101 -28.70 15.03 -22.31
N GLN A 102 -29.11 13.98 -23.00
CA GLN A 102 -29.04 12.63 -22.44
C GLN A 102 -27.59 12.20 -22.16
N ALA A 103 -26.65 12.52 -23.06
CA ALA A 103 -25.24 12.25 -22.84
C ALA A 103 -24.70 13.03 -21.64
N LEU A 104 -25.09 14.30 -21.51
CA LEU A 104 -24.73 15.17 -20.39
C LEU A 104 -25.23 14.63 -19.05
N ASN A 105 -26.50 14.23 -18.97
CA ASN A 105 -27.13 13.72 -17.75
C ASN A 105 -26.52 12.38 -17.28
N LYS A 106 -25.95 11.59 -18.20
CA LYS A 106 -25.30 10.30 -17.87
C LYS A 106 -23.83 10.45 -17.50
N LEU A 107 -23.19 11.54 -17.91
CA LEU A 107 -21.75 11.73 -17.80
C LEU A 107 -21.25 11.73 -16.33
N PRO A 108 -21.90 12.42 -15.36
CA PRO A 108 -21.51 12.39 -13.96
C PRO A 108 -21.49 10.97 -13.39
N GLY A 109 -22.61 10.25 -13.54
CA GLY A 109 -22.78 8.90 -13.01
C GLY A 109 -21.74 7.93 -13.55
N ARG A 110 -21.47 7.98 -14.88
CA ARG A 110 -20.45 7.15 -15.51
C ARG A 110 -19.05 7.41 -14.94
N LEU A 111 -18.64 8.66 -14.81
CA LEU A 111 -17.30 9.00 -14.32
C LEU A 111 -17.12 8.67 -12.84
N ILE A 112 -18.17 8.83 -12.03
CA ILE A 112 -18.19 8.45 -10.62
C ILE A 112 -18.11 6.92 -10.47
N GLU A 113 -18.82 6.16 -11.29
CA GLU A 113 -18.74 4.69 -11.32
C GLU A 113 -17.34 4.20 -11.72
N GLU A 114 -16.78 4.77 -12.79
CA GLU A 114 -15.41 4.48 -13.24
C GLU A 114 -14.39 4.77 -12.12
N LEU A 115 -14.56 5.86 -11.37
CA LEU A 115 -13.72 6.21 -10.23
C LEU A 115 -13.87 5.21 -9.07
N GLY A 116 -15.11 4.87 -8.71
CA GLY A 116 -15.40 3.91 -7.64
C GLY A 116 -14.78 2.54 -7.90
N LYS A 117 -14.88 2.06 -9.15
CA LYS A 117 -14.23 0.81 -9.57
C LYS A 117 -12.72 0.88 -9.46
N TYR A 118 -12.10 1.95 -9.97
CA TYR A 118 -10.65 2.13 -9.89
C TYR A 118 -10.14 2.13 -8.44
N VAL A 119 -10.83 2.84 -7.55
CA VAL A 119 -10.49 2.88 -6.13
C VAL A 119 -10.68 1.52 -5.46
N SER A 120 -11.73 0.78 -5.79
CA SER A 120 -11.92 -0.59 -5.31
C SER A 120 -10.77 -1.51 -5.72
N ASP A 121 -10.33 -1.44 -6.98
CA ASP A 121 -9.22 -2.25 -7.49
C ASP A 121 -7.89 -1.86 -6.81
N ALA A 122 -7.66 -0.57 -6.57
CA ALA A 122 -6.49 -0.08 -5.85
C ALA A 122 -6.46 -0.53 -4.38
N LYS A 123 -7.62 -0.59 -3.71
CA LYS A 123 -7.77 -1.18 -2.37
C LYS A 123 -7.42 -2.65 -2.35
N GLY A 124 -7.87 -3.42 -3.33
CA GLY A 124 -7.50 -4.83 -3.45
C GLY A 124 -5.99 -5.03 -3.61
N GLN A 125 -5.34 -4.19 -4.42
CA GLN A 125 -3.88 -4.21 -4.58
C GLN A 125 -3.14 -3.84 -3.30
N ALA A 126 -3.59 -2.81 -2.59
CA ALA A 126 -3.01 -2.40 -1.31
C ALA A 126 -3.09 -3.52 -0.28
N SER A 127 -4.28 -4.12 -0.09
CA SER A 127 -4.44 -5.25 0.82
C SER A 127 -3.56 -6.44 0.44
N SER A 128 -3.47 -6.77 -0.86
CA SER A 128 -2.60 -7.86 -1.31
C SER A 128 -1.13 -7.57 -1.01
N ALA A 129 -0.66 -6.35 -1.26
CA ALA A 129 0.73 -5.95 -0.98
C ALA A 129 1.04 -6.05 0.52
N THR A 130 0.14 -5.56 1.38
CA THR A 130 0.28 -5.65 2.84
C THR A 130 0.30 -7.11 3.33
N ILE A 131 -0.58 -7.97 2.83
CA ILE A 131 -0.61 -9.39 3.19
C ILE A 131 0.69 -10.09 2.76
N SER A 132 1.19 -9.79 1.56
CA SER A 132 2.49 -10.29 1.11
C SER A 132 3.63 -9.77 2.00
N GLY A 133 3.58 -8.51 2.43
CA GLY A 133 4.52 -7.92 3.39
C GLY A 133 4.57 -8.69 4.71
N PHE A 134 3.42 -8.92 5.35
CA PHE A 134 3.34 -9.71 6.58
C PHE A 134 3.97 -11.10 6.40
N TYR A 135 3.63 -11.79 5.32
CA TYR A 135 4.15 -13.12 5.04
C TYR A 135 5.68 -13.15 4.89
N LEU A 136 6.26 -12.19 4.16
CA LEU A 136 7.70 -12.11 3.93
C LEU A 136 8.46 -11.79 5.22
N VAL A 137 7.93 -10.83 6.00
CA VAL A 137 8.50 -10.45 7.30
C VAL A 137 8.43 -11.61 8.29
N ASP A 138 7.30 -12.34 8.37
CA ASP A 138 7.14 -13.49 9.25
C ASP A 138 8.11 -14.62 8.94
N ILE A 139 8.39 -14.90 7.66
CA ILE A 139 9.31 -15.98 7.27
C ILE A 139 10.74 -15.72 7.74
N LEU A 140 11.14 -14.46 7.96
CA LEU A 140 12.49 -14.14 8.42
C LEU A 140 12.78 -14.73 9.81
N ILE A 141 11.77 -15.00 10.63
CA ILE A 141 11.96 -15.67 11.93
C ILE A 141 12.45 -17.11 11.77
N ASN A 142 12.16 -17.77 10.64
CA ASN A 142 12.59 -19.15 10.39
C ASN A 142 14.11 -19.27 10.38
N LYS A 143 14.83 -18.21 10.01
CA LYS A 143 16.29 -18.21 10.07
C LYS A 143 16.81 -18.25 11.51
N VAL A 144 16.15 -17.53 12.43
CA VAL A 144 16.46 -17.61 13.87
C VAL A 144 16.16 -19.01 14.42
N GLN A 145 15.00 -19.58 14.07
CA GLN A 145 14.63 -20.95 14.48
C GLN A 145 15.61 -22.01 13.93
N SER A 146 16.12 -21.81 12.71
CA SER A 146 17.13 -22.68 12.13
C SER A 146 18.47 -22.61 12.88
N LEU A 147 18.90 -21.42 13.29
CA LEU A 147 20.11 -21.23 14.09
C LEU A 147 19.95 -21.89 15.47
N ASP A 148 18.79 -21.71 16.11
CA ASP A 148 18.49 -22.35 17.40
C ASP A 148 18.54 -23.88 17.30
N PHE A 149 17.93 -24.45 16.26
CA PHE A 149 17.98 -25.88 16.03
C PHE A 149 19.40 -26.40 15.78
N GLN A 150 20.21 -25.69 14.99
CA GLN A 150 21.61 -26.06 14.76
C GLN A 150 22.45 -26.01 16.03
N LEU A 151 22.21 -25.00 16.90
CA LEU A 151 22.89 -24.92 18.19
C LEU A 151 22.55 -26.12 19.07
N HIS A 152 21.29 -26.55 19.09
CA HIS A 152 20.86 -27.76 19.80
C HIS A 152 21.54 -29.03 19.27
N GLN A 153 21.81 -29.11 17.95
CA GLN A 153 22.50 -30.24 17.35
C GLN A 153 23.99 -30.33 17.71
N CYS A 154 24.63 -29.22 18.06
CA CYS A 154 26.05 -29.20 18.43
C CYS A 154 26.36 -29.93 19.74
N GLN A 155 25.36 -30.20 20.61
CA GLN A 155 25.53 -30.93 21.88
C GLN A 155 26.69 -30.47 22.78
N GLY A 156 27.08 -29.18 22.71
CA GLY A 156 28.21 -28.63 23.47
C GLY A 156 29.58 -28.75 22.79
N ASP A 157 29.66 -29.22 21.55
CA ASP A 157 30.92 -29.25 20.79
C ASP A 157 31.38 -27.83 20.44
N LEU A 158 32.51 -27.44 21.01
CA LEU A 158 33.11 -26.11 20.89
C LEU A 158 33.46 -25.76 19.43
N LEU A 159 33.89 -26.74 18.63
CA LEU A 159 34.21 -26.55 17.22
C LEU A 159 32.96 -26.38 16.34
N CYS A 160 31.80 -26.84 16.83
CA CYS A 160 30.50 -26.66 16.19
C CYS A 160 29.84 -25.33 16.58
N ILE A 161 29.97 -24.92 17.86
CA ILE A 161 29.30 -23.72 18.40
C ILE A 161 29.95 -22.41 17.94
N ALA A 162 31.28 -22.33 17.87
CA ALA A 162 31.97 -21.08 17.55
C ALA A 162 31.58 -20.47 16.17
N PRO A 163 31.46 -21.26 15.08
CA PRO A 163 30.93 -20.77 13.81
C PRO A 163 29.48 -20.26 13.90
N LEU A 164 28.61 -20.95 14.66
CA LEU A 164 27.21 -20.55 14.85
C LEU A 164 27.10 -19.22 15.59
N LEU A 165 27.93 -18.98 16.60
CA LEU A 165 27.96 -17.71 17.32
C LEU A 165 28.26 -16.53 16.38
N THR A 166 29.23 -16.72 15.48
CA THR A 166 29.58 -15.73 14.45
C THR A 166 28.41 -15.51 13.49
N GLU A 167 27.71 -16.57 13.11
CA GLU A 167 26.53 -16.49 12.26
C GLU A 167 25.38 -15.74 12.95
N VAL A 168 25.14 -15.97 14.25
CA VAL A 168 24.12 -15.28 15.05
C VAL A 168 24.38 -13.77 15.10
N GLU A 169 25.61 -13.35 15.38
CA GLU A 169 25.95 -11.92 15.42
C GLU A 169 25.79 -11.23 14.06
N ASN A 170 26.15 -11.92 12.96
CA ASN A 170 25.92 -11.41 11.61
C ASN A 170 24.41 -11.27 11.31
N HIS A 171 23.60 -12.25 11.70
CA HIS A 171 22.16 -12.25 11.45
C HIS A 171 21.41 -11.23 12.29
N LYS A 172 21.94 -10.81 13.43
CA LYS A 172 21.36 -9.74 14.25
C LYS A 172 21.20 -8.43 13.50
N VAL A 173 22.16 -8.10 12.64
CA VAL A 173 22.08 -6.91 11.78
C VAL A 173 21.30 -7.24 10.50
N GLN A 174 21.63 -8.35 9.84
CA GLN A 174 21.08 -8.67 8.52
C GLN A 174 19.57 -8.95 8.54
N LEU A 175 19.06 -9.68 9.54
CA LEU A 175 17.63 -9.99 9.58
C LEU A 175 16.78 -8.75 9.86
N VAL A 176 17.27 -7.84 10.71
CA VAL A 176 16.61 -6.55 10.95
C VAL A 176 16.55 -5.74 9.65
N GLN A 177 17.68 -5.63 8.94
CA GLN A 177 17.73 -4.94 7.64
C GLN A 177 16.82 -5.59 6.59
N ASN A 178 16.69 -6.92 6.60
CA ASN A 178 15.79 -7.61 5.69
C ASN A 178 14.32 -7.29 6.03
N VAL A 179 13.94 -7.26 7.32
CA VAL A 179 12.60 -6.82 7.73
C VAL A 179 12.34 -5.39 7.25
N ASP A 180 13.30 -4.49 7.45
CA ASP A 180 13.20 -3.08 7.01
C ASP A 180 13.01 -2.97 5.51
N THR A 181 13.79 -3.74 4.74
CA THR A 181 13.73 -3.73 3.27
C THR A 181 12.36 -4.19 2.76
N GLU A 182 11.83 -5.29 3.31
CA GLU A 182 10.51 -5.80 2.92
C GLU A 182 9.39 -4.83 3.32
N PHE A 183 9.49 -4.21 4.50
CA PHE A 183 8.58 -3.17 4.94
C PHE A 183 8.58 -1.95 3.99
N GLU A 184 9.76 -1.39 3.70
CA GLU A 184 9.92 -0.21 2.83
C GLU A 184 9.38 -0.47 1.42
N ALA A 185 9.54 -1.69 0.89
CA ALA A 185 8.99 -2.07 -0.41
C ALA A 185 7.45 -1.99 -0.44
N VAL A 186 6.78 -2.43 0.64
CA VAL A 186 5.32 -2.34 0.75
C VAL A 186 4.88 -0.90 0.97
N GLU A 187 5.58 -0.13 1.81
CA GLU A 187 5.30 1.29 2.02
C GLU A 187 5.36 2.06 0.68
N TYR A 188 6.39 1.80 -0.12
CA TYR A 188 6.53 2.39 -1.45
C TYR A 188 5.38 2.01 -2.40
N ALA A 189 4.95 0.75 -2.37
CA ALA A 189 3.80 0.29 -3.15
C ALA A 189 2.50 1.01 -2.75
N LEU A 190 2.25 1.17 -1.44
CA LEU A 190 1.09 1.90 -0.92
C LEU A 190 1.13 3.39 -1.30
N LEU A 191 2.30 4.02 -1.21
CA LEU A 191 2.49 5.41 -1.63
C LEU A 191 2.22 5.59 -3.13
N THR A 192 2.71 4.67 -3.95
CA THR A 192 2.48 4.68 -5.40
C THR A 192 1.00 4.56 -5.74
N LEU A 193 0.30 3.61 -5.11
CA LEU A 193 -1.15 3.45 -5.27
C LEU A 193 -1.91 4.72 -4.85
N LYS A 194 -1.50 5.34 -3.74
CA LYS A 194 -2.10 6.59 -3.26
C LYS A 194 -2.02 7.70 -4.31
N LEU A 195 -0.83 7.92 -4.87
CA LEU A 195 -0.60 8.93 -5.91
C LEU A 195 -1.40 8.62 -7.18
N ASN A 196 -1.50 7.35 -7.55
CA ASN A 196 -2.27 6.93 -8.71
C ASN A 196 -3.78 7.18 -8.53
N VAL A 197 -4.33 6.89 -7.34
CA VAL A 197 -5.74 7.19 -7.01
C VAL A 197 -6.02 8.69 -7.10
N GLN A 198 -5.13 9.52 -6.54
CA GLN A 198 -5.25 10.98 -6.64
C GLN A 198 -5.23 11.44 -8.10
N SER A 199 -4.23 11.01 -8.87
CA SER A 199 -4.10 11.41 -10.28
C SER A 199 -5.29 10.96 -11.13
N TYR A 200 -5.79 9.74 -10.90
CA TYR A 200 -6.96 9.22 -11.61
C TYR A 200 -8.23 10.02 -11.27
N SER A 201 -8.42 10.34 -9.99
CA SER A 201 -9.49 11.24 -9.52
C SER A 201 -9.46 12.59 -10.24
N ASP A 202 -8.30 13.26 -10.25
CA ASP A 202 -8.14 14.57 -10.88
C ASP A 202 -8.42 14.50 -12.39
N SER A 203 -8.03 13.40 -13.04
CA SER A 203 -8.35 13.12 -14.44
C SER A 203 -9.85 12.98 -14.69
N ARG A 204 -10.62 12.33 -13.80
CA ARG A 204 -12.08 12.19 -13.96
C ARG A 204 -12.78 13.55 -13.84
N ILE A 205 -12.38 14.38 -12.88
CA ILE A 205 -12.90 15.75 -12.74
C ILE A 205 -12.60 16.55 -14.02
N THR A 206 -11.35 16.52 -14.49
CA THR A 206 -10.93 17.21 -15.71
C THR A 206 -11.70 16.74 -16.94
N THR A 207 -11.94 15.42 -17.04
CA THR A 207 -12.74 14.82 -18.11
C THR A 207 -14.17 15.33 -18.07
N TYR A 208 -14.77 15.43 -16.88
CA TYR A 208 -16.11 15.95 -16.71
C TYR A 208 -16.24 17.40 -17.19
N ILE A 209 -15.31 18.27 -16.74
CA ILE A 209 -15.24 19.67 -17.16
C ILE A 209 -15.18 19.76 -18.69
N ARG A 210 -14.19 19.10 -19.30
CA ARG A 210 -13.97 19.16 -20.74
C ARG A 210 -15.19 18.66 -21.52
N ASP A 211 -15.61 17.42 -21.27
CA ASP A 211 -16.65 16.77 -22.06
C ASP A 211 -18.02 17.44 -21.83
N GLY A 212 -18.31 17.85 -20.60
CA GLY A 212 -19.54 18.57 -20.26
C GLY A 212 -19.63 19.94 -20.94
N PHE A 213 -18.58 20.76 -20.85
CA PHE A 213 -18.56 22.07 -21.54
C PHE A 213 -18.56 21.93 -23.06
N ASP A 214 -17.93 20.89 -23.61
CA ASP A 214 -17.95 20.63 -25.05
C ASP A 214 -19.37 20.31 -25.56
N ILE A 215 -20.13 19.53 -24.79
CA ILE A 215 -21.54 19.25 -25.08
C ILE A 215 -22.38 20.53 -25.03
N VAL A 216 -22.27 21.30 -23.95
CA VAL A 216 -23.03 22.56 -23.78
C VAL A 216 -22.69 23.56 -24.89
N ARG A 217 -21.41 23.73 -25.22
CA ARG A 217 -20.94 24.59 -26.31
C ARG A 217 -21.52 24.16 -27.66
N THR A 218 -21.59 22.85 -27.91
CA THR A 218 -22.19 22.32 -29.14
C THR A 218 -23.69 22.62 -29.20
N ILE A 219 -24.41 22.46 -28.08
CA ILE A 219 -25.83 22.83 -27.98
C ILE A 219 -26.01 24.32 -28.25
N ARG A 220 -25.22 25.18 -27.59
CA ARG A 220 -25.27 26.64 -27.75
C ARG A 220 -25.07 27.06 -29.21
N ASN A 221 -24.05 26.54 -29.87
CA ASN A 221 -23.77 26.87 -31.27
C ASN A 221 -24.91 26.43 -32.20
N CYS A 222 -25.49 25.25 -31.95
CA CYS A 222 -26.65 24.76 -32.70
C CYS A 222 -27.88 25.65 -32.47
N ALA A 223 -28.17 26.00 -31.22
CA ALA A 223 -29.31 26.87 -30.86
C ALA A 223 -29.16 28.27 -31.48
N ASN A 224 -27.98 28.87 -31.41
CA ASN A 224 -27.71 30.18 -32.01
C ASN A 224 -27.96 30.19 -33.52
N ASN A 225 -27.65 29.11 -34.24
CA ASN A 225 -27.92 29.00 -35.67
C ASN A 225 -29.42 28.88 -36.01
N LEU A 226 -30.26 28.53 -35.04
CA LEU A 226 -31.72 28.47 -35.21
C LEU A 226 -32.39 29.79 -34.82
N ILE A 227 -31.80 30.55 -33.89
CA ILE A 227 -32.33 31.82 -33.36
C ILE A 227 -32.06 33.01 -34.28
N VAL A 228 -30.97 32.97 -35.06
CA VAL A 228 -30.63 33.98 -36.09
C VAL A 228 -31.49 33.77 -37.34
#